data_AF-A0A6C0JJH5-F1
#
_entry.id   AF-A0A6C0JJH5-F1
#
_cell.length_a   1.000
_cell.length_b   1.000
_cell.length_c   1.000
_cell.angle_alpha   90.00
_cell.angle_beta   90.00
_cell.angle_gamma   90.00
#
_symmetry.space_group_name_H-M   'P 1'
#
loop_
_entity.id
_entity.type
_entity.pdbx_description
1 polymer ?
#
loop_
_entity_poly.entity_id
_entity_poly.type
_entity_poly.pdbx_seq_one_letter_code
_entity_poly.pdbx_strand_id
1 'polypeptide(L)'
;MSKTKKNCRMEITYTGIHEWYKGLFEKLGWMVLSKQHNIDDKVDLYKDSLYRLKDCMTKKHKQIKDVDKKEDLRIMLNNLEVLIQHVEKDF
;
A
#
# COMPACT_ATOMS: atom_id res chain seq x y z
N MET A 1 -15.29 -15.41 8.47
CA MET A 1 -15.67 -13.99 8.36
C MET A 1 -15.17 -13.45 7.02
N SER A 2 -16.08 -12.98 6.18
CA SER A 2 -15.76 -12.42 4.85
C SER A 2 -14.98 -11.12 5.01
N LYS A 3 -13.66 -11.15 4.75
CA LYS A 3 -12.83 -9.93 4.67
C LYS A 3 -13.32 -9.12 3.47
N THR A 4 -14.08 -8.05 3.72
CA THR A 4 -14.54 -7.10 2.71
C THR A 4 -13.31 -6.60 1.93
N LYS A 5 -13.24 -6.86 0.62
CA LYS A 5 -12.16 -6.34 -0.25
C LYS A 5 -12.06 -4.83 -0.04
N LYS A 6 -10.95 -4.35 0.55
CA LYS A 6 -10.72 -2.93 0.84
C LYS A 6 -10.39 -2.19 -0.45
N ASN A 7 -11.45 -1.77 -1.12
CA ASN A 7 -11.40 -1.10 -2.41
C ASN A 7 -11.00 0.37 -2.27
N CYS A 8 -10.18 0.86 -3.20
CA CYS A 8 -10.01 2.26 -3.53
C CYS A 8 -11.36 2.83 -3.99
N ARG A 9 -11.96 3.70 -3.15
CA ARG A 9 -13.30 4.26 -3.37
C ARG A 9 -13.30 5.57 -4.14
N MET A 10 -12.20 6.31 -4.11
CA MET A 10 -12.08 7.63 -4.72
C MET A 10 -11.05 7.60 -5.85
N GLU A 11 -11.26 8.42 -6.87
CA GLU A 11 -10.25 8.65 -7.87
C GLU A 11 -9.05 9.36 -7.23
N ILE A 12 -7.90 8.71 -7.26
CA ILE A 12 -6.65 9.27 -6.74
C ILE A 12 -5.80 9.80 -7.89
N THR A 13 -5.11 10.92 -7.65
CA THR A 13 -4.14 11.47 -8.61
C THR A 13 -2.85 10.66 -8.57
N TYR A 14 -2.04 10.75 -9.63
CA TYR A 14 -0.69 10.15 -9.62
C TYR A 14 0.16 10.70 -8.46
N THR A 15 0.12 12.01 -8.24
CA THR A 15 0.79 12.66 -7.10
C THR A 15 0.32 12.11 -5.76
N GLY A 16 -0.99 11.91 -5.58
CA GLY A 16 -1.53 11.32 -4.35
C GLY A 16 -1.03 9.90 -4.08
N ILE A 17 -0.91 9.08 -5.14
CA ILE A 17 -0.28 7.75 -5.03
C ILE A 17 1.18 7.88 -4.62
N HIS A 18 1.92 8.77 -5.26
CA HIS A 18 3.35 8.94 -5.03
C HIS A 18 3.65 9.38 -3.58
N GLU A 19 2.90 10.35 -3.06
CA GLU A 19 3.05 10.79 -1.66
C GLU A 19 2.68 9.69 -0.67
N TRP A 20 1.61 8.92 -0.93
CA TRP A 20 1.26 7.79 -0.07
C TRP A 20 2.34 6.70 -0.10
N TYR A 21 2.88 6.39 -1.28
CA TYR A 21 3.94 5.41 -1.46
C TYR A 21 5.23 5.79 -0.71
N LYS A 22 5.61 7.07 -0.68
CA LYS A 22 6.78 7.54 0.09
C LYS A 22 6.67 7.23 1.59
N GLY A 23 5.47 7.34 2.14
CA GLY A 23 5.22 7.10 3.57
C GLY A 23 5.33 5.64 3.99
N LEU A 24 5.45 4.69 3.07
CA LEU A 24 5.39 3.25 3.37
C LEU A 24 6.49 2.78 4.32
N PHE A 25 7.73 3.21 4.13
CA PHE A 25 8.84 2.80 4.99
C PHE A 25 8.75 3.38 6.41
N GLU A 26 8.25 4.61 6.55
CA GLU A 26 7.97 5.20 7.85
C GLU A 26 6.88 4.37 8.58
N LYS A 27 5.80 4.01 7.88
CA LYS A 27 4.74 3.17 8.46
C LYS A 27 5.23 1.78 8.81
N LEU A 28 6.13 1.18 8.03
CA LEU A 28 6.78 -0.07 8.39
C LEU A 28 7.56 0.06 9.71
N GLY A 29 8.33 1.14 9.89
CA GLY A 29 9.00 1.42 11.17
C GLY A 29 8.02 1.51 12.34
N TRP A 30 6.87 2.17 12.14
CA TRP A 30 5.81 2.24 13.14
C TRP A 30 5.14 0.88 13.42
N MET A 31 5.05 -0.02 12.44
CA MET A 31 4.58 -1.39 12.64
C MET A 31 5.53 -2.16 13.57
N VAL A 32 6.84 -2.07 13.33
CA VAL A 32 7.87 -2.69 14.20
C VAL A 32 7.70 -2.24 15.64
N LEU A 33 7.62 -0.92 15.87
CA LEU A 33 7.42 -0.36 17.21
C LEU A 33 6.09 -0.79 17.83
N SER A 34 5.01 -0.76 17.06
CA SER A 34 3.68 -1.16 17.54
C SER A 34 3.68 -2.62 17.99
N LYS A 35 4.36 -3.51 17.24
CA LYS A 35 4.50 -4.92 17.61
C LYS A 35 5.29 -5.10 18.90
N GLN A 36 6.39 -4.37 19.08
CA GLN A 36 7.18 -4.39 20.32
C GLN A 36 6.35 -3.98 21.56
N HIS A 37 5.36 -3.11 21.38
CA HIS A 37 4.45 -2.67 22.44
C HIS A 37 3.14 -3.47 22.53
N ASN A 38 3.00 -4.60 21.81
CA ASN A 38 1.78 -5.41 21.73
C ASN A 38 0.53 -4.61 21.29
N ILE A 39 0.70 -3.64 20.39
CA ILE A 39 -0.40 -2.84 19.82
C ILE A 39 -0.74 -3.38 18.43
N ASP A 40 -1.47 -4.50 18.39
CA ASP A 40 -1.80 -5.20 17.13
C ASP A 40 -2.80 -4.42 16.24
N ASP A 41 -3.72 -3.63 16.82
CA ASP A 41 -4.69 -2.82 16.07
C ASP A 41 -4.02 -1.88 15.05
N LYS A 42 -2.88 -1.30 15.44
CA LYS A 42 -2.12 -0.42 14.56
C LYS A 42 -1.49 -1.21 13.41
N VAL A 43 -0.94 -2.39 13.72
CA VAL A 43 -0.36 -3.31 12.71
C VAL A 43 -1.42 -3.66 11.66
N ASP A 44 -2.62 -4.05 12.09
CA ASP A 44 -3.72 -4.38 11.20
C ASP A 44 -4.17 -3.18 10.35
N LEU A 45 -4.27 -2.00 10.96
CA LEU A 45 -4.60 -0.76 10.24
C LEU A 45 -3.56 -0.44 9.15
N TYR A 46 -2.28 -0.71 9.40
CA TYR A 46 -1.24 -0.51 8.40
C TYR A 46 -1.32 -1.56 7.28
N LYS A 47 -1.52 -2.85 7.59
CA LYS A 47 -1.77 -3.90 6.59
C LYS A 47 -2.91 -3.51 5.66
N ASP A 48 -4.01 -3.01 6.23
CA ASP A 48 -5.15 -2.53 5.47
C ASP A 48 -4.82 -1.37 4.53
N SER A 49 -4.00 -0.44 5.00
CA SER A 49 -3.52 0.69 4.22
C SER A 49 -2.70 0.23 3.01
N LEU A 50 -1.82 -0.76 3.19
CA LEU A 50 -1.02 -1.35 2.10
C LEU A 50 -1.90 -1.96 1.00
N TYR A 51 -2.87 -2.79 1.39
CA TYR A 51 -3.79 -3.40 0.43
C TYR A 51 -4.66 -2.37 -0.29
N ARG A 52 -5.09 -1.32 0.43
CA ARG A 52 -5.87 -0.23 -0.16
C ARG A 52 -5.03 0.57 -1.18
N LEU A 53 -3.77 0.85 -0.87
CA LEU A 53 -2.85 1.49 -1.82
C LEU A 53 -2.63 0.61 -3.04
N LYS A 54 -2.42 -0.70 -2.86
CA LYS A 54 -2.26 -1.66 -3.96
C LYS A 54 -3.47 -1.63 -4.91
N ASP A 55 -4.69 -1.63 -4.37
CA ASP A 55 -5.90 -1.54 -5.20
C ASP A 55 -5.99 -0.19 -5.93
N CYS A 56 -5.70 0.93 -5.25
CA CYS A 56 -5.69 2.26 -5.86
C CYS A 56 -4.67 2.36 -7.01
N MET A 57 -3.46 1.87 -6.80
CA MET A 57 -2.41 1.83 -7.81
C MET A 57 -2.80 0.93 -8.97
N THR A 58 -3.31 -0.27 -8.72
CA THR A 58 -3.77 -1.19 -9.77
C THR A 58 -4.85 -0.56 -10.66
N LYS A 59 -5.80 0.17 -10.06
CA LYS A 59 -6.82 0.92 -10.80
C LYS A 59 -6.21 2.04 -11.62
N LYS A 60 -5.32 2.85 -11.03
CA LYS A 60 -4.69 3.97 -11.73
C LYS A 60 -3.81 3.51 -12.88
N HIS A 61 -3.08 2.40 -12.71
CA HIS A 61 -2.27 1.78 -13.76
C HIS A 61 -3.07 1.45 -15.01
N LYS A 62 -4.32 0.99 -14.84
CA LYS A 62 -5.23 0.68 -15.95
C LYS A 62 -5.74 1.94 -16.68
N GLN A 63 -5.78 3.07 -15.99
CA GLN A 63 -6.33 4.34 -16.51
C GLN A 63 -5.25 5.24 -17.14
N ILE A 64 -4.00 5.16 -16.68
CA ILE A 64 -2.91 5.97 -17.21
C ILE A 64 -2.59 5.55 -18.65
N LYS A 65 -2.56 6.54 -19.54
CA LYS A 65 -2.17 6.40 -20.95
C LYS A 65 -0.69 6.75 -21.20
N ASP A 66 -0.14 7.62 -20.37
CA ASP A 66 1.26 8.04 -20.39
C ASP A 66 2.16 6.84 -20.06
N VAL A 67 3.05 6.48 -21.00
CA VAL A 67 3.84 5.24 -20.93
C VAL A 67 4.84 5.29 -19.77
N ASP A 68 5.51 6.42 -19.56
CA ASP A 68 6.52 6.58 -18.52
C ASP A 68 5.87 6.51 -17.14
N LYS A 69 4.78 7.26 -16.92
CA LYS A 69 4.03 7.19 -15.65
C LYS A 69 3.45 5.81 -15.38
N LYS A 70 3.10 5.07 -16.44
CA LYS A 70 2.57 3.71 -16.30
C LYS A 70 3.67 2.74 -15.86
N GLU A 71 4.86 2.87 -16.44
CA GLU A 71 6.02 2.06 -16.07
C GLU A 71 6.49 2.36 -14.64
N ASP A 72 6.59 3.64 -14.27
CA ASP A 72 6.90 4.06 -12.89
C ASP A 72 5.92 3.41 -11.90
N LEU A 73 4.64 3.46 -12.22
CA LEU A 73 3.60 2.92 -11.35
C LEU A 73 3.62 1.38 -11.29
N ARG A 74 4.06 0.70 -12.36
CA ARG A 74 4.33 -0.75 -12.37
C ARG A 74 5.48 -1.09 -11.43
N ILE A 75 6.58 -0.35 -11.48
CA ILE A 75 7.73 -0.55 -10.60
C ILE A 75 7.33 -0.35 -9.13
N MET A 76 6.61 0.74 -8.84
CA MET A 76 6.11 1.00 -7.49
C MET A 76 5.13 -0.10 -7.01
N LEU A 77 4.27 -0.62 -7.89
CA LEU A 77 3.38 -1.75 -7.57
C LEU A 77 4.18 -2.99 -7.17
N ASN A 78 5.20 -3.36 -7.94
CA ASN A 78 6.04 -4.52 -7.63
C ASN A 78 6.73 -4.36 -6.26
N ASN A 79 7.28 -3.19 -5.97
CA ASN A 79 7.90 -2.90 -4.68
C ASN A 79 6.89 -2.99 -3.52
N LEU A 80 5.67 -2.47 -3.71
CA LEU A 80 4.60 -2.58 -2.73
C LEU A 80 4.20 -4.05 -2.50
N GLU A 81 4.20 -4.89 -3.53
CA GLU A 81 3.93 -6.31 -3.38
C GLU A 81 5.00 -7.03 -2.55
N VAL A 82 6.27 -6.72 -2.76
CA VAL A 82 7.37 -7.22 -1.93
C VAL A 82 7.19 -6.79 -0.47
N LEU A 83 6.84 -5.52 -0.24
CA LEU A 83 6.58 -5.01 1.11
C LEU A 83 5.40 -5.74 1.78
N ILE A 84 4.30 -5.95 1.04
CA ILE A 84 3.14 -6.70 1.56
C ILE A 84 3.54 -8.13 1.93
N GLN A 85 4.33 -8.81 1.09
CA GLN A 85 4.81 -10.17 1.38
C GLN A 85 5.67 -10.21 2.66
N HIS A 86 6.55 -9.22 2.83
CA HIS A 86 7.36 -9.08 4.05
C HIS A 86 6.47 -8.86 5.28
N VAL A 87 5.52 -7.94 5.19
CA VAL A 87 4.60 -7.62 6.28
C VAL A 87 3.72 -8.81 6.68
N GLU A 88 3.20 -9.58 5.73
CA GLU A 88 2.40 -10.78 6.02
C GLU A 88 3.22 -11.92 6.63
N LYS A 89 4.54 -11.94 6.39
CA LYS A 89 5.44 -12.96 6.95
C LYS A 89 5.85 -12.63 8.38
N ASP A 90 6.17 -11.37 8.65
CA ASP A 90 6.86 -10.95 9.88
C ASP A 90 5.94 -10.33 10.93
N PHE A 91 4.68 -10.04 10.59
CA PHE A 91 3.67 -9.46 11.49
C PHE A 91 2.35 -10.23 11.43
#